data_AF-A0A9E3GTB5-F1
#
_entry.id   AF-A0A9E3GTB5-F1
#
_cell.length_a   1.000
_cell.length_b   1.000
_cell.length_c   1.000
_cell.angle_alpha   90.00
_cell.angle_beta   90.00
_cell.angle_gamma   90.00
#
_symmetry.space_group_name_H-M   'P 1'
#
loop_
_entity.id
_entity.type
_entity.pdbx_description
1 polymer ?
#
loop_
_entity_poly.entity_id
_entity_poly.type
_entity_poly.pdbx_seq_one_letter_code
_entity_poly.pdbx_strand_id
1 'polypeptide(L)' 'MSDLPAELRTPHPERLRPDHPAYAAIVAAHEAALEADAAGYLDPGTGSFVFTAGFLWDRGTCCENGCRHCPYVER' A
#
# COMPACT_ATOMS: atom_id res chain seq x y z
N MET A 1 16.21 3.56 -1.11
CA MET A 1 15.70 2.25 -0.63
C MET A 1 15.22 2.46 0.79
N SER A 2 13.90 2.63 0.95
CA SER A 2 13.28 2.92 2.25
C SER A 2 13.53 1.77 3.24
N ASP A 3 13.88 2.10 4.49
CA ASP A 3 14.08 1.14 5.61
C ASP A 3 12.76 0.53 6.12
N LEU A 4 11.69 0.63 5.33
CA LEU A 4 10.38 0.08 5.61
C LEU A 4 10.45 -1.44 5.87
N PRO A 5 10.06 -1.89 7.08
CA PRO A 5 9.96 -3.32 7.40
C PRO A 5 9.04 -4.08 6.44
N ALA A 6 9.40 -5.32 6.11
CA ALA A 6 8.71 -6.13 5.09
C ALA A 6 7.24 -6.40 5.45
N GLU A 7 6.93 -6.58 6.73
CA GLU A 7 5.58 -6.79 7.24
C GLU A 7 4.66 -5.58 6.97
N LEU A 8 5.21 -4.37 6.95
CA LEU A 8 4.46 -3.14 6.69
C LEU A 8 4.25 -2.88 5.18
N ARG A 9 4.87 -3.68 4.31
CA ARG A 9 4.57 -3.71 2.87
C ARG A 9 3.29 -4.49 2.57
N THR A 10 2.84 -5.34 3.49
CA THR A 10 1.60 -6.11 3.29
C THR A 10 0.35 -5.25 3.52
N PRO A 11 -0.76 -5.48 2.81
CA PRO A 11 -1.98 -4.72 2.99
C PRO A 11 -2.55 -4.89 4.40
N HIS A 12 -3.17 -3.83 4.92
CA HIS A 12 -3.90 -3.90 6.18
C HIS A 12 -5.19 -4.74 5.99
N PRO A 13 -5.47 -5.76 6.81
CA PRO A 13 -6.59 -6.69 6.59
C PRO A 13 -7.96 -6.01 6.58
N GLU A 14 -8.15 -4.95 7.39
CA GLU A 14 -9.39 -4.16 7.35
C GLU A 14 -9.51 -3.24 6.13
N ARG A 15 -8.39 -2.86 5.49
CA ARG A 15 -8.40 -2.00 4.29
C ARG A 15 -8.44 -2.80 3.00
N LEU A 16 -7.87 -3.99 3.03
CA LEU A 16 -7.90 -4.95 1.94
C LEU A 16 -7.96 -6.36 2.53
N ARG A 17 -9.15 -6.95 2.51
CA ARG A 17 -9.35 -8.30 3.02
C ARG A 17 -8.59 -9.33 2.17
N PRO A 18 -8.00 -10.38 2.77
CA PRO A 18 -7.27 -11.42 2.03
C PRO A 18 -8.11 -12.16 0.96
N ASP A 19 -9.42 -12.21 1.12
CA ASP A 19 -10.35 -12.86 0.19
C ASP A 19 -10.87 -11.91 -0.90
N HIS A 20 -10.36 -10.67 -0.98
CA HIS A 20 -10.75 -9.73 -2.02
C HIS A 20 -10.35 -10.24 -3.41
N PRO A 21 -11.23 -10.21 -4.42
CA PRO A 21 -10.96 -10.79 -5.74
C PRO A 21 -9.74 -10.17 -6.44
N ALA A 22 -9.46 -8.90 -6.17
CA ALA A 22 -8.29 -8.20 -6.71
C ALA A 22 -7.06 -8.21 -5.78
N TYR A 23 -7.05 -8.97 -4.68
CA TYR A 23 -5.98 -8.94 -3.67
C TYR A 23 -4.59 -9.08 -4.28
N ALA A 24 -4.38 -10.15 -5.06
CA ALA A 24 -3.10 -10.42 -5.70
C ALA A 24 -2.66 -9.32 -6.67
N ALA A 25 -3.61 -8.76 -7.44
CA ALA A 25 -3.32 -7.67 -8.37
C ALA A 25 -2.96 -6.37 -7.63
N ILE A 26 -3.64 -6.08 -6.52
CA ILE A 26 -3.36 -4.90 -5.69
C ILE A 26 -1.97 -5.01 -5.03
N VAL A 27 -1.62 -6.18 -4.51
CA VAL A 27 -0.27 -6.44 -3.96
C VAL A 27 0.79 -6.31 -5.03
N ALA A 28 0.60 -6.92 -6.21
CA ALA A 28 1.55 -6.83 -7.31
C ALA A 28 1.75 -5.38 -7.81
N ALA A 29 0.67 -4.60 -7.92
CA ALA A 29 0.76 -3.19 -8.33
C ALA A 29 1.48 -2.33 -7.28
N HIS A 30 1.28 -2.63 -5.99
CA HIS A 30 2.00 -1.97 -4.91
C HIS A 30 3.49 -2.31 -4.90
N GLU A 31 3.85 -3.59 -5.03
CA GLU A 31 5.26 -4.01 -5.10
C GLU A 31 5.97 -3.41 -6.31
N ALA A 32 5.34 -3.42 -7.49
CA ALA A 32 5.89 -2.77 -8.68
C ALA A 32 6.12 -1.26 -8.48
N ALA A 33 5.23 -0.58 -7.75
CA ALA A 33 5.40 0.82 -7.42
C ALA A 33 6.54 1.06 -6.41
N LEU A 34 6.75 0.15 -5.44
CA LEU A 34 7.91 0.21 -4.55
C LEU A 34 9.23 0.01 -5.30
N GLU A 35 9.29 -0.97 -6.21
CA GLU A 35 10.48 -1.22 -7.04
C GLU A 35 10.82 -0.03 -7.94
N ALA A 36 9.81 0.69 -8.42
CA ALA A 36 9.95 1.90 -9.22
C ALA A 36 10.20 3.18 -8.40
N ASP A 37 10.33 3.09 -7.07
CA ASP A 37 10.43 4.24 -6.15
C ASP A 37 9.27 5.26 -6.33
N ALA A 38 8.10 4.76 -6.72
CA ALA A 38 6.94 5.57 -7.01
C ALA A 38 6.14 5.87 -5.73
N ALA A 39 5.56 7.08 -5.69
CA ALA A 39 4.73 7.51 -4.56
C ALA A 39 3.46 6.66 -4.37
N GLY A 40 2.96 6.05 -5.44
CA GLY A 40 1.69 5.33 -5.44
C GLY A 40 1.44 4.56 -6.73
N TYR A 41 0.29 3.89 -6.78
CA TYR A 41 -0.19 3.12 -7.92
C TYR A 41 -1.70 3.34 -8.11
N LEU A 42 -2.24 2.93 -9.26
CA LEU A 42 -3.68 2.85 -9.47
C LEU A 42 -4.18 1.51 -8.93
N ASP A 43 -5.10 1.55 -7.96
CA ASP A 43 -5.75 0.37 -7.38
C ASP A 43 -6.53 -0.36 -8.49
N PRO A 44 -6.14 -1.58 -8.89
CA PRO A 44 -6.82 -2.31 -9.97
C PRO A 44 -8.25 -2.73 -9.62
N GLY A 45 -8.63 -2.72 -8.34
CA GLY A 45 -9.99 -3.00 -7.90
C GLY A 45 -10.93 -1.80 -7.98
N THR A 46 -10.43 -0.57 -7.80
CA THR A 46 -11.27 0.65 -7.74
C THR A 46 -10.93 1.72 -8.78
N GLY A 47 -9.78 1.65 -9.42
CA GLY A 47 -9.21 2.70 -10.29
C GLY A 47 -8.67 3.92 -9.55
N SER A 48 -8.68 3.91 -8.21
CA SER A 48 -8.23 5.03 -7.38
C SER A 48 -6.71 5.09 -7.31
N PHE A 49 -6.13 6.29 -7.27
CA PHE A 49 -4.73 6.44 -6.92
C PHE A 49 -4.53 6.20 -5.42
N VAL A 50 -3.58 5.33 -5.06
CA VAL A 50 -3.27 4.94 -3.69
C VAL A 50 -1.78 5.06 -3.44
N PHE A 51 -1.41 5.62 -2.28
CA PHE A 51 0.00 5.76 -1.91
C PHE A 51 0.62 4.41 -1.53
N THR A 52 1.91 4.24 -1.86
CA THR A 52 2.69 3.09 -1.42
C THR A 52 3.00 3.20 0.08
N ALA A 53 3.19 2.04 0.72
CA ALA A 53 3.70 1.97 2.09
C ALA A 53 5.04 2.72 2.25
N GLY A 54 5.95 2.62 1.26
CA GLY A 54 7.25 3.30 1.28
C GLY A 54 7.12 4.81 1.27
N PHE A 55 6.29 5.35 0.38
CA PHE A 55 6.02 6.79 0.36
C PHE A 55 5.43 7.29 1.69
N LEU A 56 4.47 6.55 2.25
CA LEU A 56 3.87 6.92 3.54
C LEU A 56 4.92 6.85 4.65
N TRP A 57 5.75 5.80 4.68
CA TRP A 57 6.84 5.64 5.65
C TRP A 57 7.81 6.82 5.63
N ASP A 58 8.25 7.22 4.44
CA ASP A 58 9.18 8.34 4.28
C ASP A 58 8.51 9.68 4.65
N ARG A 59 7.20 9.81 4.37
CA ARG A 59 6.38 10.97 4.79
C ARG A 59 6.24 11.06 6.32
N GLY A 60 6.29 9.94 7.05
CA GLY A 60 6.19 9.95 8.51
C GLY A 60 4.76 10.00 9.07
N THR A 61 3.71 9.96 8.24
CA THR A 61 2.32 10.06 8.72
C THR A 61 1.29 9.43 7.79
N CYS A 62 0.13 9.08 8.34
CA CYS A 62 -1.04 8.61 7.60
C CYS A 62 -1.57 9.70 6.66
N CYS A 63 -2.03 9.30 5.47
CA CYS A 63 -2.66 10.21 4.52
C CYS A 63 -4.17 10.39 4.70
N GLU A 64 -4.78 9.63 5.61
CA GLU A 64 -6.22 9.67 5.94
C GLU A 64 -7.17 9.30 4.78
N ASN A 65 -6.65 8.96 3.60
CA ASN A 65 -7.42 8.56 2.41
C ASN A 65 -7.71 7.05 2.32
N GLY A 66 -7.42 6.27 3.37
CA GLY A 66 -7.74 4.84 3.38
C GLY A 66 -6.85 3.95 2.48
N CYS A 67 -5.62 4.36 2.15
CA CYS A 67 -4.70 3.55 1.33
C CYS A 67 -4.47 2.14 1.91
N ARG A 68 -4.40 1.12 1.04
CA ARG A 68 -4.42 -0.30 1.40
C ARG A 68 -3.23 -0.77 2.23
N HIS A 69 -2.06 -0.16 2.03
CA HIS A 69 -0.77 -0.57 2.61
C HIS A 69 -0.22 0.44 3.62
N CYS A 70 -1.11 1.12 4.37
CA CYS A 70 -0.68 2.18 5.28
C CYS A 70 0.11 1.63 6.49
N PRO A 71 1.35 2.07 6.74
CA PRO A 71 2.17 1.57 7.85
C PRO A 71 1.78 2.16 9.21
N TYR A 72 0.94 3.21 9.24
CA TYR A 72 0.57 3.94 10.47
C TYR A 72 -0.83 3.62 11.01
N VAL A 73 -1.43 2.51 10.58
CA VAL A 73 -2.70 2.03 11.14
C VAL A 73 -2.42 0.75 11.91
N GLU A 74 -3.02 0.64 13.11
CA GLU A 74 -2.90 -0.53 13.98
C GLU A 74 -3.47 -1.77 13.29
N ARG A 75 -2.68 -2.84 13.21
CA ARG A 75 -2.93 -4.04 12.40
C ARG A 75 -3.59 -5.17 13.17
#